data_AF-A0A6H9LM53-F1
#
_entry.id   AF-A0A6H9LM53-F1
#
_cell.length_a   1.000
_cell.length_b   1.000
_cell.length_c   1.000
_cell.angle_alpha   90.00
_cell.angle_beta   90.00
_cell.angle_gamma   90.00
#
_symmetry.space_group_name_H-M   'P 1'
#
loop_
_entity.id
_entity.type
_entity.pdbx_description
1 polymer ?
#
loop_
_entity_poly.entity_id
_entity_poly.type
_entity_poly.pdbx_seq_one_letter_code
_entity_poly.pdbx_strand_id
1 'polypeptide(L)'
;MKISYNWLKELVNIDWSPEELGDKLTLCGTACEYIEPTDEFMDKVVVGEINAINKIEGADKIRLATVDLGDRKLDVVCGAPNIEVGQKVPVATLGAKLSGGIEI
;
A
#
# COMPACT_ATOMS: atom_id res chain seq x y z
N MET A 1 -15.37 14.64 -3.56
CA MET A 1 -15.09 13.42 -4.37
C MET A 1 -13.58 13.28 -4.44
N LYS A 2 -13.02 12.07 -4.26
CA LYS A 2 -11.59 11.81 -4.49
C LYS A 2 -11.40 11.17 -5.87
N ILE A 3 -10.34 11.53 -6.58
CA ILE A 3 -9.99 10.93 -7.87
C ILE A 3 -8.47 10.80 -7.97
N SER A 4 -8.01 9.72 -8.63
CA SER A 4 -6.59 9.52 -8.92
C SER A 4 -6.15 10.48 -10.02
N TYR A 5 -5.12 11.27 -9.72
CA TYR A 5 -4.48 12.15 -10.70
C TYR A 5 -3.88 11.35 -11.87
N ASN A 6 -3.30 10.18 -11.62
CA ASN A 6 -2.79 9.32 -12.68
C ASN A 6 -3.91 8.82 -13.59
N TRP A 7 -5.06 8.46 -13.01
CA TRP A 7 -6.21 8.02 -13.80
C TRP A 7 -6.78 9.15 -14.67
N LEU A 8 -6.79 10.39 -14.16
CA LEU A 8 -7.17 11.56 -14.97
C LEU A 8 -6.26 11.74 -16.19
N LYS A 9 -4.95 11.54 -16.05
CA LYS A 9 -3.99 11.62 -17.17
C LYS A 9 -4.22 10.56 -18.24
N GLU A 10 -4.77 9.40 -17.87
CA GLU A 10 -5.11 8.36 -18.85
C GLU A 10 -6.32 8.74 -19.71
N LEU A 11 -7.20 9.59 -19.19
CA LEU A 11 -8.44 10.00 -19.87
C LEU A 11 -8.29 11.26 -20.71
N VAL A 12 -7.43 12.18 -20.27
CA VAL A 12 -7.22 13.48 -20.93
C VAL A 12 -5.76 13.90 -20.82
N ASN A 13 -5.28 14.66 -21.82
CA ASN A 13 -3.92 15.16 -21.81
C ASN A 13 -3.77 16.29 -20.79
N ILE A 14 -3.10 16.01 -19.67
CA ILE A 14 -2.84 16.96 -18.58
C ILE A 14 -1.32 17.04 -18.37
N ASP A 15 -0.77 18.21 -18.68
CA ASP A 15 0.66 18.50 -18.53
C ASP A 15 0.96 19.31 -17.25
N TRP A 16 -0.08 19.61 -16.46
CA TRP A 16 0.00 20.41 -15.22
C TRP A 16 0.36 19.56 -14.01
N SER A 17 1.04 20.15 -13.02
CA SER A 17 1.23 19.51 -11.72
C SER A 17 -0.12 19.27 -11.00
N PRO A 18 -0.18 18.39 -9.98
CA PRO A 18 -1.38 18.20 -9.17
C PRO A 18 -1.93 19.52 -8.60
N GLU A 19 -1.05 20.41 -8.13
CA GLU A 19 -1.39 21.71 -7.55
C GLU A 19 -1.98 22.64 -8.60
N GLU A 20 -1.32 22.76 -9.76
CA GLU A 20 -1.79 23.58 -10.88
C GLU A 20 -3.16 23.10 -11.41
N LEU A 21 -3.35 21.78 -11.48
CA LEU A 21 -4.65 21.20 -11.85
C LEU A 21 -5.72 21.55 -10.81
N GLY A 22 -5.41 21.43 -9.52
CA GLY A 22 -6.33 21.76 -8.43
C GLY A 22 -6.80 23.22 -8.46
N ASP A 23 -5.88 24.15 -8.70
CA ASP A 23 -6.19 25.58 -8.86
C ASP A 23 -7.10 25.83 -10.06
N LYS A 24 -6.78 25.24 -11.22
CA LYS A 24 -7.58 25.38 -12.44
C LYS A 24 -8.99 24.82 -12.30
N LEU A 25 -9.12 23.64 -11.70
CA LEU A 25 -10.42 23.04 -11.41
C LEU A 25 -11.26 23.97 -10.53
N THR A 26 -10.64 24.52 -9.48
CA THR A 26 -11.30 25.45 -8.55
C THR A 26 -11.78 26.71 -9.27
N LEU A 27 -10.93 27.31 -10.12
CA LEU A 27 -11.28 28.50 -10.91
C LEU A 27 -12.42 28.23 -11.92
N CYS A 28 -12.54 27.01 -12.43
CA CYS A 28 -13.62 26.60 -13.34
C CYS A 28 -14.90 26.15 -12.61
N GLY A 29 -14.97 26.32 -11.28
CA GLY A 29 -16.15 26.02 -10.47
C GLY A 29 -16.19 24.62 -9.84
N THR A 30 -15.12 23.84 -9.99
CA THR A 30 -14.95 22.52 -9.34
C THR A 30 -13.91 22.62 -8.24
N ALA A 31 -14.34 22.95 -7.02
CA ALA A 31 -13.41 23.17 -5.91
C ALA A 31 -12.54 21.93 -5.62
N CYS A 32 -11.22 22.14 -5.57
CA CYS A 32 -10.26 21.16 -5.07
C CYS A 32 -9.90 21.52 -3.63
N GLU A 33 -10.34 20.71 -2.67
CA GLU A 33 -10.15 20.99 -1.24
C GLU A 33 -8.76 20.59 -0.72
N TYR A 34 -8.22 19.48 -1.24
CA TYR A 34 -6.91 18.98 -0.85
C TYR A 34 -6.34 18.03 -1.91
N ILE A 35 -5.02 17.90 -1.88
CA ILE A 35 -4.23 16.97 -2.68
C ILE A 35 -3.47 16.09 -1.69
N GLU A 36 -3.51 14.77 -1.91
CA GLU A 36 -2.94 13.77 -1.00
C GLU A 36 -1.95 12.89 -1.79
N PRO A 37 -0.63 13.07 -1.61
CA PRO A 37 0.37 12.15 -2.14
C PRO A 37 0.20 10.74 -1.57
N THR A 38 0.41 9.70 -2.38
CA THR A 38 0.16 8.31 -1.99
C THR A 38 1.42 7.43 -1.93
N ASP A 39 2.57 7.97 -2.29
CA ASP A 39 3.83 7.23 -2.49
C ASP A 39 4.84 7.38 -1.34
N GLU A 40 4.58 8.27 -0.36
CA GLU A 40 5.51 8.67 0.69
C GLU A 40 6.05 7.50 1.56
N PHE A 41 5.31 6.39 1.68
CA PHE A 41 5.63 5.27 2.57
C PHE A 41 5.80 3.92 1.86
N MET A 42 6.18 3.96 0.58
CA MET A 42 6.33 2.73 -0.22
C MET A 42 7.75 2.19 -0.26
N ASP A 43 8.73 2.88 0.34
CA ASP A 43 10.10 2.38 0.40
C ASP A 43 10.17 1.06 1.18
N LYS A 44 10.82 0.05 0.59
CA LYS A 44 10.96 -1.32 1.14
C LYS A 44 9.66 -2.08 1.41
N VAL A 45 8.55 -1.64 0.85
CA VAL A 45 7.30 -2.41 0.75
C VAL A 45 7.31 -3.14 -0.60
N VAL A 46 7.37 -4.46 -0.55
CA VAL A 46 7.46 -5.31 -1.76
C VAL A 46 6.27 -6.25 -1.85
N VAL A 47 6.01 -6.79 -3.04
CA VAL A 47 4.99 -7.84 -3.22
C VAL A 47 5.60 -9.18 -2.81
N GLY A 48 4.96 -9.86 -1.87
CA GLY A 48 5.28 -11.24 -1.50
C GLY A 48 4.11 -12.18 -1.70
N GLU A 49 4.36 -13.48 -1.79
CA GLU A 49 3.34 -14.53 -1.92
C GLU A 49 3.34 -15.44 -0.69
N ILE A 50 2.17 -15.69 -0.11
CA ILE A 50 2.05 -16.54 1.09
C ILE A 50 2.17 -18.01 0.68
N ASN A 51 3.26 -18.67 1.03
CA ASN A 51 3.49 -20.08 0.71
C ASN A 51 2.91 -21.07 1.74
N ALA A 52 2.83 -20.66 3.01
CA ALA A 52 2.30 -21.51 4.08
C ALA A 52 1.70 -20.68 5.21
N ILE A 53 0.71 -21.24 5.89
CA ILE A 53 0.09 -20.64 7.09
C ILE A 53 -0.03 -21.73 8.15
N ASN A 54 0.60 -21.50 9.30
CA ASN A 54 0.61 -22.41 10.44
C ASN A 54 -0.04 -21.75 11.65
N LYS A 55 -0.70 -22.55 12.50
CA LYS A 55 -1.17 -22.09 13.80
C LYS A 55 0.02 -21.95 14.76
N ILE A 56 -0.07 -20.96 15.65
CA ILE A 56 0.87 -20.81 16.76
C ILE A 56 0.20 -21.43 17.99
N GLU A 57 0.86 -22.39 18.64
CA GLU A 57 0.33 -23.01 19.85
C GLU A 57 0.09 -21.96 20.95
N GLY A 58 -1.10 -21.98 21.55
CA GLY A 58 -1.48 -21.02 22.59
C GLY A 58 -1.93 -19.65 22.09
N ALA A 59 -2.05 -19.41 20.78
CA ALA A 59 -2.49 -18.13 20.23
C ALA A 59 -3.55 -18.28 19.12
N ASP A 60 -4.82 -18.06 19.47
CA ASP A 60 -5.95 -18.29 18.56
C ASP A 60 -6.15 -17.19 17.50
N LYS A 61 -5.62 -15.98 17.75
CA LYS A 61 -5.85 -14.78 16.93
C LYS A 61 -4.72 -14.47 15.94
N ILE A 62 -3.62 -15.21 15.99
CA ILE A 62 -2.44 -14.98 15.15
C ILE A 62 -1.99 -16.27 14.50
N ARG A 63 -1.36 -16.15 13.34
CA ARG A 63 -0.85 -17.26 12.55
C ARG A 63 0.57 -16.95 12.11
N LEU A 64 1.36 -17.99 11.90
CA LEU A 64 2.68 -17.88 11.31
C LEU A 64 2.55 -18.07 9.80
N ALA A 65 2.76 -17.02 9.03
CA ALA A 65 2.73 -17.04 7.58
C ALA A 65 4.15 -17.05 7.02
N THR A 66 4.49 -18.05 6.20
CA THR A 66 5.74 -18.06 5.44
C THR A 66 5.48 -17.36 4.10
N VAL A 67 6.13 -16.21 3.90
CA VAL A 67 5.94 -15.35 2.73
C VAL A 67 7.19 -15.36 1.86
N ASP A 68 7.02 -15.57 0.57
CA ASP A 68 8.08 -15.58 -0.45
C ASP A 68 8.16 -14.22 -1.12
N LEU A 69 9.34 -13.59 -1.07
CA LEU A 69 9.60 -12.30 -1.70
C LEU A 69 10.28 -12.45 -3.08
N GLY A 70 10.49 -13.69 -3.54
CA GLY A 70 11.17 -14.04 -4.78
C GLY A 70 12.68 -14.27 -4.61
N ASP A 71 13.37 -13.49 -3.78
CA ASP A 71 14.79 -13.65 -3.45
C ASP A 71 15.00 -14.44 -2.15
N ARG A 72 14.06 -14.33 -1.20
CA ARG A 72 14.10 -14.99 0.10
C ARG A 72 12.69 -15.25 0.64
N LYS A 73 12.60 -16.16 1.60
CA LYS A 73 11.39 -16.42 2.38
C LYS A 73 11.50 -15.83 3.77
N LEU A 74 10.41 -15.28 4.28
CA LEU A 74 10.29 -14.72 5.62
C LEU A 74 9.14 -15.39 6.36
N ASP A 75 9.34 -15.68 7.64
CA ASP A 75 8.26 -16.07 8.53
C ASP A 75 7.73 -14.83 9.24
N VAL A 76 6.44 -14.55 9.06
CA VAL A 76 5.77 -13.36 9.57
C VAL A 76 4.59 -13.78 10.44
N VAL A 77 4.57 -13.30 11.69
CA VAL A 77 3.40 -13.46 12.56
C VAL A 77 2.34 -12.46 12.10
N CYS A 78 1.19 -12.95 11.65
CA CYS A 78 0.11 -12.14 11.13
C CYS A 78 -1.20 -12.41 11.89
N GLY A 79 -1.88 -11.34 12.29
CA GLY A 79 -3.20 -11.41 12.95
C GLY A 79 -4.38 -11.18 12.02
N ALA A 80 -4.14 -10.88 10.73
CA ALA A 80 -5.22 -10.62 9.79
C ALA A 80 -6.01 -11.91 9.52
N PRO A 81 -7.36 -11.89 9.64
CA PRO A 81 -8.16 -13.10 9.50
C PRO A 81 -8.26 -13.59 8.05
N ASN A 82 -8.01 -12.70 7.08
CA ASN A 82 -8.22 -12.87 5.64
C ASN A 82 -6.95 -13.25 4.85
N ILE A 83 -5.92 -13.80 5.52
CA ILE A 83 -4.73 -14.32 4.84
C ILE A 83 -4.97 -15.74 4.31
N GLU A 84 -4.51 -16.01 3.09
CA GLU A 84 -4.66 -17.31 2.42
C GLU A 84 -3.36 -17.72 1.71
N VAL A 85 -3.10 -19.04 1.59
CA VAL A 85 -1.96 -19.55 0.83
C VAL A 85 -2.15 -19.26 -0.67
N GLY A 86 -1.09 -18.83 -1.34
CA GLY A 86 -1.09 -18.36 -2.73
C GLY A 86 -1.46 -16.88 -2.90
N GLN A 87 -1.84 -16.20 -1.81
CA GLN A 87 -2.19 -14.78 -1.87
C GLN A 87 -0.94 -13.91 -2.04
N LYS A 88 -0.99 -12.99 -3.00
CA LYS A 88 0.00 -11.91 -3.14
C LYS A 88 -0.37 -10.74 -2.22
N VAL A 89 0.55 -10.34 -1.37
CA VAL A 89 0.34 -9.33 -0.33
C VAL A 89 1.50 -8.31 -0.32
N PRO A 90 1.25 -7.06 0.10
CA PRO A 90 2.32 -6.12 0.40
C PRO A 90 3.04 -6.56 1.68
N VAL A 91 4.37 -6.61 1.62
CA VAL A 91 5.24 -6.96 2.75
C VAL A 91 6.19 -5.80 3.00
N ALA A 92 6.02 -5.16 4.16
CA ALA A 92 6.98 -4.20 4.67
C ALA A 92 8.16 -4.97 5.26
N THR A 93 9.35 -4.80 4.68
CA THR A 93 10.57 -5.49 5.13
C THR A 93 11.32 -4.69 6.20
N LEU A 94 12.32 -5.30 6.84
CA LEU A 94 13.10 -4.63 7.90
C LEU A 94 13.66 -3.26 7.45
N GLY A 95 13.44 -2.25 8.29
CA GLY A 95 13.76 -0.85 8.02
C GLY A 95 12.82 -0.15 7.04
N ALA A 96 11.66 -0.74 6.73
CA ALA A 96 10.56 -0.05 6.05
C ALA A 96 9.92 0.97 7.00
N LYS A 97 9.53 2.12 6.45
CA LYS A 97 8.88 3.21 7.18
C LYS A 97 7.45 3.37 6.69
N LEU A 98 6.51 3.24 7.60
CA LEU A 98 5.08 3.33 7.32
C LEU A 98 4.49 4.63 7.91
N SER A 99 3.30 4.98 7.41
CA SER A 99 2.53 6.12 7.91
C SER A 99 2.38 6.08 9.43
N GLY A 100 2.42 7.24 10.09
CA GLY A 100 2.33 7.33 11.54
C GLY A 100 3.64 7.09 12.28
N GLY A 101 4.78 7.05 11.55
CA GLY A 101 6.11 6.93 12.15
C GLY A 101 6.48 5.51 12.59
N ILE A 102 5.83 4.51 12.01
CA ILE A 102 6.10 3.09 12.31
C ILE A 102 7.33 2.64 11.49
N GLU A 103 8.30 2.06 12.15
CA GLU A 103 9.48 1.43 11.53
C GLU A 103 9.47 -0.07 11.85
N ILE A 104 9.73 -0.90 10.83
CA ILE A 104 9.71 -2.37 10.91
C ILE A 104 11.08 -2.93 11.29
#